data_AF-A0A7V9AW65-F1
#
_entry.id   AF-A0A7V9AW65-F1
#
_cell.length_a   1.000
_cell.length_b   1.000
_cell.length_c   1.000
_cell.angle_alpha   90.00
_cell.angle_beta   90.00
_cell.angle_gamma   90.00
#
_symmetry.space_group_name_H-M   'P 1'
#
loop_
_entity.id
_entity.type
_entity.pdbx_description
1 polymer ?
#
loop_
_entity_poly.entity_id
_entity_poly.type
_entity_poly.pdbx_seq_one_letter_code
_entity_poly.pdbx_strand_id
1 'polypeptide(L)' 'MAALHAQGVGVDVLPAEDDMPDAVFVEDTAIVLDECAVVTRPGVNSRRRETDAIAAALGAHRPVVTIQAPGTLEGGDVL' A
#
# COMPACT_ATOMS: atom_id res chain seq x y z
N MET A 1 6.21 14.00 8.33
CA MET A 1 6.73 14.56 7.05
C MET A 1 8.14 15.13 7.21
N ALA A 2 8.39 16.08 8.13
CA ALA A 2 9.72 16.71 8.28
C ALA A 2 10.90 15.74 8.44
N ALA A 3 10.71 14.64 9.17
CA ALA A 3 11.76 13.63 9.38
C ALA A 3 12.18 12.91 8.08
N LEU A 4 11.22 12.49 7.24
CA LEU A 4 11.50 11.81 5.97
C LEU A 4 12.16 12.75 4.96
N HIS A 5 11.64 13.98 4.84
CA HIS A 5 12.25 14.99 3.96
C HIS A 5 13.68 15.35 4.38
N ALA A 6 13.96 15.38 5.69
CA ALA A 6 15.31 15.63 6.19
C ALA A 6 16.32 14.54 5.81
N GLN A 7 15.85 13.33 5.48
CA GLN A 7 16.69 12.25 4.93
C GLN A 7 16.87 12.34 3.40
N GLY A 8 16.35 13.38 2.74
CA GLY A 8 16.44 13.56 1.29
C GLY A 8 15.54 12.63 0.48
N VAL A 9 14.57 11.98 1.14
CA VAL A 9 13.61 11.07 0.49
C VAL A 9 12.44 11.88 -0.07
N GLY A 10 12.09 11.63 -1.34
CA GLY A 10 10.86 12.13 -1.93
C GLY A 10 9.64 11.42 -1.32
N VAL A 11 8.59 12.16 -0.98
CA VAL A 11 7.38 11.57 -0.39
C VAL A 11 6.17 11.97 -1.20
N ASP A 12 5.49 10.96 -1.73
CA ASP A 12 4.20 11.11 -2.37
C ASP A 12 3.10 11.00 -1.31
N VAL A 13 2.35 12.10 -1.15
CA VAL A 13 1.23 12.18 -0.20
C VAL A 13 -0.06 12.00 -0.98
N LEU A 14 -0.75 10.89 -0.71
CA LEU A 14 -2.05 10.63 -1.31
C LEU A 14 -3.16 11.42 -0.59
N PRO A 15 -4.31 11.66 -1.24
CA PRO A 15 -5.47 12.24 -0.59
C PRO A 15 -5.91 11.45 0.64
N ALA A 16 -6.48 12.15 1.62
CA ALA A 16 -7.05 11.50 2.80
C ALA A 16 -8.33 10.75 2.42
N GLU A 17 -8.52 9.57 3.00
CA GLU A 17 -9.70 8.73 2.86
C GLU A 17 -10.44 8.70 4.20
N ASP A 18 -11.27 9.72 4.46
CA ASP A 18 -11.89 9.96 5.77
C ASP A 18 -12.85 8.84 6.22
N ASP A 19 -13.31 7.97 5.32
CA ASP A 19 -14.17 6.82 5.60
C ASP A 19 -13.39 5.53 5.92
N MET A 20 -12.06 5.55 5.84
CA MET A 20 -11.18 4.40 6.04
C MET A 20 -10.13 4.72 7.12
N PRO A 21 -10.44 4.50 8.42
CA PRO A 21 -9.59 4.93 9.53
C PRO A 21 -8.19 4.28 9.52
N ASP A 22 -8.05 3.11 8.92
CA ASP A 22 -6.80 2.36 8.85
C ASP A 22 -6.00 2.64 7.54
N ALA A 23 -6.51 3.47 6.63
CA ALA A 23 -5.85 3.78 5.35
C ALA A 23 -4.50 4.52 5.51
N VAL A 24 -4.22 5.05 6.71
CA VAL A 24 -2.93 5.66 7.04
C VAL A 24 -1.80 4.61 7.08
N PHE A 25 -2.13 3.34 7.34
CA PHE A 25 -1.20 2.23 7.43
C PHE A 25 -0.92 1.64 6.03
N VAL A 26 -0.31 2.46 5.17
CA VAL A 26 -0.05 2.11 3.76
C VAL A 26 0.84 0.89 3.58
N GLU A 27 1.68 0.56 4.57
CA GLU A 27 2.55 -0.63 4.59
C GLU A 27 1.75 -1.93 4.44
N ASP A 28 0.56 -2.02 5.01
CA ASP A 28 -0.23 -3.25 4.97
C ASP A 28 -0.80 -3.56 3.58
N THR A 29 -0.86 -2.55 2.72
CA THR A 29 -1.60 -2.61 1.44
C THR A 29 -0.77 -3.10 0.27
N ALA A 30 0.57 -3.03 0.36
CA ALA A 30 1.46 -3.44 -0.72
C ALA A 30 2.87 -3.77 -0.24
N ILE A 31 3.49 -4.74 -0.90
CA ILE A 31 4.93 -5.04 -0.78
C ILE A 31 5.60 -4.59 -2.07
N VAL A 32 6.64 -3.77 -1.97
CA VAL A 32 7.35 -3.24 -3.13
C VAL A 32 8.71 -3.90 -3.26
N LEU A 33 8.92 -4.58 -4.39
CA LEU A 33 10.17 -5.24 -4.76
C LEU A 33 10.85 -4.52 -5.91
N ASP A 34 12.05 -4.98 -6.27
CA ASP A 34 12.81 -4.44 -7.39
C ASP A 34 12.19 -4.77 -8.76
N GLU A 35 11.30 -5.75 -8.84
CA GLU A 35 10.66 -6.16 -10.09
C GLU A 35 9.20 -5.70 -10.19
N CYS A 36 8.49 -5.67 -9.06
CA CYS A 36 7.05 -5.39 -9.02
C CYS A 36 6.58 -4.86 -7.68
N ALA A 37 5.38 -4.29 -7.69
CA ALA A 37 4.59 -4.02 -6.49
C ALA A 37 3.50 -5.09 -6.35
N VAL A 38 3.51 -5.82 -5.24
CA VAL A 38 2.49 -6.79 -4.88
C VAL A 38 1.46 -6.12 -4.00
N VAL A 39 0.32 -5.76 -4.57
CA VAL A 39 -0.85 -5.29 -3.81
C VAL A 39 -1.43 -6.46 -3.04
N THR A 40 -1.57 -6.27 -1.74
CA THR A 40 -1.99 -7.32 -0.81
C THR A 40 -3.50 -7.57 -0.89
N ARG A 41 -3.99 -8.51 -0.09
CA ARG A 41 -5.42 -8.75 0.07
C ARG A 41 -5.69 -8.90 1.56
N PRO A 42 -6.00 -7.80 2.27
CA PRO A 42 -6.24 -7.84 3.71
C PRO A 42 -7.27 -8.91 4.09
N GLY A 43 -7.02 -9.58 5.21
CA GLY A 43 -7.90 -10.63 5.72
C GLY A 43 -9.27 -10.07 6.08
N VAL A 44 -9.30 -8.87 6.66
CA VAL A 44 -10.51 -8.15 7.04
C VAL A 44 -11.16 -7.49 5.81
N ASN A 45 -12.42 -7.83 5.53
CA ASN A 45 -13.11 -7.37 4.32
C ASN A 45 -13.22 -5.83 4.22
N SER A 46 -13.42 -5.12 5.33
CA SER A 46 -13.55 -3.65 5.33
C SER A 46 -12.25 -2.95 4.90
N ARG A 47 -11.10 -3.57 5.19
CA ARG A 47 -9.77 -3.02 4.85
C ARG A 47 -9.37 -3.26 3.39
N ARG A 48 -10.09 -4.09 2.64
CA ARG A 48 -9.73 -4.38 1.25
C ARG A 48 -9.86 -3.19 0.30
N ARG A 49 -10.65 -2.17 0.66
CA ARG A 49 -10.75 -0.92 -0.12
C ARG A 49 -9.50 -0.05 0.02
N GLU A 50 -8.72 -0.22 1.09
CA GLU A 50 -7.50 0.55 1.36
C GLU A 50 -6.43 0.32 0.29
N THR A 51 -6.47 -0.83 -0.40
CA THR A 51 -5.48 -1.17 -1.44
C THR A 51 -5.66 -0.39 -2.73
N ASP A 52 -6.85 0.18 -3.00
CA ASP A 52 -7.19 0.75 -4.32
C ASP A 52 -6.36 2.01 -4.62
N ALA A 53 -6.28 2.93 -3.65
CA ALA A 53 -5.50 4.16 -3.79
C ALA A 53 -4.00 3.86 -3.95
N ILE A 54 -3.50 2.85 -3.22
CA ILE A 54 -2.10 2.46 -3.24
C ILE A 54 -1.74 1.75 -4.54
N ALA A 55 -2.61 0.87 -5.05
CA ALA A 55 -2.43 0.23 -6.35
C ALA A 55 -2.33 1.27 -7.48
N ALA A 56 -3.18 2.29 -7.46
CA ALA A 56 -3.16 3.37 -8.44
C ALA A 56 -1.87 4.20 -8.37
N ALA A 57 -1.41 4.55 -7.16
CA ALA A 57 -0.17 5.27 -6.96
C ALA A 57 1.06 4.47 -7.42
N LEU A 58 1.15 3.19 -7.02
CA LEU A 58 2.29 2.33 -7.35
C LEU A 58 2.42 2.02 -8.84
N GLY A 59 1.32 2.07 -9.60
CA GLY A 59 1.33 1.88 -11.05
C GLY A 59 2.22 2.86 -11.81
N ALA A 60 2.54 4.03 -11.23
CA ALA A 60 3.50 4.98 -11.79
C ALA A 60 4.97 4.56 -11.60
N HIS A 61 5.26 3.64 -10.67
CA HIS A 61 6.62 3.28 -10.26
C HIS A 61 7.01 1.86 -10.66
N ARG A 62 6.09 0.90 -10.54
CA ARG A 62 6.36 -0.54 -10.74
C ARG A 62 5.18 -1.21 -11.45
N PRO A 63 5.40 -2.34 -12.16
CA PRO A 63 4.32 -3.23 -12.53
C PRO A 63 3.56 -3.70 -11.28
N VAL A 64 2.24 -3.59 -11.29
CA VAL A 64 1.38 -3.96 -10.16
C VAL A 64 0.81 -5.35 -10.39
N VAL A 65 0.97 -6.22 -9.39
CA VAL A 65 0.30 -7.53 -9.30
C VAL A 65 -0.50 -7.60 -8.01
N THR A 66 -1.56 -8.39 -7.98
CA THR A 66 -2.50 -8.40 -6.84
C THR A 66 -2.75 -9.81 -6.34
N ILE A 67 -2.73 -10.00 -5.01
CA ILE A 67 -3.10 -11.27 -4.39
C ILE A 67 -4.58 -11.58 -4.64
N GLN A 68 -4.85 -12.74 -5.23
CA GLN A 68 -6.19 -13.19 -5.55
C GLN A 68 -6.77 -14.09 -4.45
N ALA A 69 -8.10 -14.15 -4.36
CA ALA A 69 -8.77 -15.11 -3.51
C ALA A 69 -8.36 -16.56 -3.87
N PRO A 70 -8.28 -17.48 -2.90
CA PRO A 70 -8.61 -17.32 -1.49
C PRO A 70 -7.48 -16.73 -0.63
N GLY A 71 -6.36 -16.32 -1.23
CA GLY A 71 -5.19 -15.81 -0.52
C GLY A 71 -5.46 -14.51 0.24
N THR A 72 -4.76 -14.34 1.35
CA THR A 72 -4.72 -13.11 2.16
C THR A 72 -3.30 -12.86 2.62
N LEU A 73 -2.91 -11.60 2.68
CA LEU A 73 -1.63 -11.14 3.21
C LEU A 73 -1.82 -9.68 3.64
N GLU A 74 -1.06 -9.25 4.63
CA GLU A 74 -0.85 -7.84 4.96
C GLU A 74 0.66 -7.55 4.85
N GLY A 75 1.02 -6.40 4.32
CA GLY A 75 2.42 -6.07 4.03
C GLY A 75 3.29 -6.02 5.27
N GLY A 76 2.76 -5.60 6.42
CA GLY A 76 3.46 -5.61 7.70
C GLY A 76 3.87 -7.01 8.21
N ASP A 77 3.37 -8.10 7.60
CA ASP A 77 3.80 -9.47 7.90
C ASP A 77 5.09 -9.88 7.17
N VAL A 78 5.63 -9.02 6.29
CA VAL A 78 6.77 -9.31 5.42
C VAL A 78 7.92 -8.34 5.73
N LEU A 79 9.14 -8.89 5.90
CA LEU A 79 10.38 -8.15 6.20
C LEU A 79 11.35 -8.14 5.02
#